data_AF-A0A951LD18-F1
#
_entry.id   AF-A0A951LD18-F1
#
_cell.length_a   1.000
_cell.length_b   1.000
_cell.length_c   1.000
_cell.angle_alpha   90.00
_cell.angle_beta   90.00
_cell.angle_gamma   90.00
#
_symmetry.space_group_name_H-M   'P 1'
#
loop_
_entity.id
_entity.type
_entity.pdbx_description
1 polymer ?
#
loop_
_entity_poly.entity_id
_entity_poly.type
_entity_poly.pdbx_seq_one_letter_code
_entity_poly.pdbx_strand_id
1 'polypeptide(L)'
;MSDHINDVYASIDRGFAAQSASTRRKFVAGAAGALGGLGLLSLPAAAMAANDAQTILNVAATAEVLATIVNTEGAKKVSFSSSVTKRNVLDAAYQELDHYNVLTNALGATAVTKEIWIPDALFANERNLLSALVFGDGVFVNAYQIGVTAFGNAGKGQFARYAAEIMGVESVHRALALQSLGKPGNDQAFASGSTPYFTDITKAVSLLEGAGFGFGTKGKTPGGFYAFDQVKKHTQHRSEVHQLSPH
;
A
#
# COMPACT_ATOMS: atom_id res chain seq x y z
N MET A 1 24.64 18.31 -17.04
CA MET A 1 23.43 17.53 -16.70
C MET A 1 23.83 16.10 -16.33
N SER A 2 24.72 15.98 -15.34
CA SER A 2 25.44 14.74 -15.00
C SER A 2 25.68 14.57 -13.50
N ASP A 3 25.33 15.57 -12.68
CA ASP A 3 25.78 15.59 -11.28
C ASP A 3 24.72 15.01 -10.31
N HIS A 4 23.43 15.12 -10.66
CA HIS A 4 22.33 14.58 -9.84
C HIS A 4 22.14 13.05 -9.93
N ILE A 5 22.64 12.41 -10.98
CA ILE A 5 22.64 10.94 -11.09
C ILE A 5 23.74 10.34 -10.21
N ASN A 6 24.86 11.04 -10.04
CA ASN A 6 25.97 10.59 -9.20
C ASN A 6 25.64 10.67 -7.70
N ASP A 7 24.82 11.62 -7.26
CA ASP A 7 24.40 11.73 -5.86
C ASP A 7 23.46 10.61 -5.39
N VAL A 8 22.66 10.06 -6.30
CA VAL A 8 21.76 8.94 -6.03
C VAL A 8 22.54 7.62 -5.93
N TYR A 9 23.54 7.40 -6.79
CA TYR A 9 24.44 6.26 -6.65
C TYR A 9 25.33 6.37 -5.40
N ALA A 10 25.77 7.58 -5.05
CA ALA A 10 26.58 7.82 -3.86
C ALA A 10 25.81 7.62 -2.55
N SER A 11 24.49 7.85 -2.51
CA SER A 11 23.67 7.59 -1.32
C SER A 11 23.42 6.10 -1.10
N ILE A 12 23.27 5.34 -2.19
CA ILE A 12 23.15 3.88 -2.17
C ILE A 12 24.48 3.24 -1.76
N ASP A 13 25.61 3.68 -2.31
CA ASP A 13 26.93 3.15 -1.93
C ASP A 13 27.29 3.46 -0.47
N ARG A 14 26.90 4.62 0.07
CA ARG A 14 27.08 4.96 1.49
C ARG A 14 26.23 4.09 2.42
N GLY A 15 25.03 3.69 2.01
CA GLY A 15 24.14 2.82 2.80
C GLY A 15 24.62 1.38 2.94
N PHE A 16 25.46 0.90 2.02
CA PHE A 16 25.92 -0.49 1.95
C PHE A 16 27.46 -0.64 1.96
N ALA A 17 28.19 0.43 2.30
CA ALA A 17 29.66 0.51 2.26
C ALA A 17 30.37 -0.55 3.13
N ALA A 18 29.72 -1.03 4.19
CA ALA A 18 30.27 -2.03 5.09
C ALA A 18 30.21 -3.48 4.56
N GLN A 19 29.57 -3.72 3.41
CA GLN A 19 29.34 -5.07 2.89
C GLN A 19 30.11 -5.31 1.58
N SER A 20 30.58 -6.54 1.39
CA SER A 20 31.36 -6.89 0.19
C SER A 20 30.50 -6.83 -1.09
N ALA A 21 31.12 -6.52 -2.24
CA ALA A 21 30.45 -6.51 -3.54
C ALA A 21 29.89 -7.89 -3.96
N SER A 22 30.36 -8.98 -3.33
CA SER A 22 29.81 -10.32 -3.50
C SER A 22 28.53 -10.53 -2.68
N THR A 23 28.42 -9.89 -1.51
CA THR A 23 27.23 -9.90 -0.64
C THR A 23 26.08 -9.12 -1.27
N ARG A 24 26.37 -7.97 -1.91
CA ARG A 24 25.37 -7.19 -2.66
C ARG A 24 24.75 -7.98 -3.83
N ARG A 25 25.56 -8.70 -4.59
CA ARG A 25 25.08 -9.57 -5.69
C ARG A 25 24.37 -10.84 -5.20
N LYS A 26 24.76 -11.38 -4.04
CA LYS A 26 24.07 -12.52 -3.41
C LYS A 26 22.72 -12.14 -2.79
N PHE A 27 22.50 -10.89 -2.39
CA PHE A 27 21.18 -10.43 -1.93
C PHE A 27 20.17 -10.29 -3.09
N VAL A 28 20.63 -9.83 -4.26
CA VAL A 28 19.83 -9.78 -5.50
C VAL A 28 19.58 -11.19 -6.06
N ALA A 29 20.58 -12.09 -6.02
CA ALA A 29 20.43 -13.47 -6.49
C ALA A 29 19.67 -14.38 -5.50
N GLY A 30 19.73 -14.10 -4.19
CA GLY A 30 19.05 -14.87 -3.15
C GLY A 30 17.54 -14.68 -3.10
N ALA A 31 17.01 -13.60 -3.68
CA ALA A 31 15.58 -13.35 -3.82
C ALA A 31 14.93 -14.08 -5.01
N ALA A 32 15.72 -14.57 -5.97
CA ALA A 32 15.24 -15.27 -7.15
C ALA A 32 15.18 -16.80 -7.00
N GLY A 33 15.84 -17.37 -5.98
CA GLY A 33 16.01 -18.83 -5.83
C GLY A 33 14.98 -19.57 -4.98
N ALA A 34 13.99 -18.88 -4.39
CA ALA A 34 13.03 -19.47 -3.45
C ALA A 34 11.56 -19.22 -3.80
N LEU A 35 11.25 -18.91 -5.07
CA LEU A 35 9.89 -18.65 -5.55
C LEU A 35 9.38 -19.69 -6.57
N GLY A 36 10.12 -20.78 -6.79
CA GLY A 36 9.78 -21.81 -7.78
C GLY A 36 8.62 -22.75 -7.42
N GLY A 37 7.75 -22.43 -6.46
CA GLY A 37 6.74 -23.39 -6.04
C GLY A 37 5.69 -22.88 -5.08
N LEU A 38 4.97 -21.81 -5.42
CA LEU A 38 3.64 -21.53 -4.84
C LEU A 38 2.80 -20.87 -5.94
N GLY A 39 1.77 -21.59 -6.38
CA GLY A 39 0.85 -21.12 -7.41
C GLY A 39 -0.04 -19.97 -6.93
N LEU A 40 -0.50 -19.21 -7.93
CA LEU A 40 -1.60 -18.23 -7.93
C LEU A 40 -1.24 -16.75 -7.73
N LEU A 41 -0.41 -16.24 -8.65
CA LEU A 41 -0.85 -15.25 -9.64
C LEU A 41 -0.25 -15.66 -10.99
N SER A 42 -0.89 -16.59 -11.69
CA SER A 42 -0.60 -16.84 -13.10
C SER A 42 -1.24 -15.76 -13.98
N LEU A 43 -0.93 -14.49 -13.67
CA LEU A 43 -0.85 -13.49 -14.72
C LEU A 43 0.37 -13.90 -15.56
N PRO A 44 0.30 -13.96 -16.90
CA PRO A 44 1.46 -14.33 -17.69
C PRO A 44 2.59 -13.36 -17.35
N ALA A 45 3.60 -13.85 -16.62
CA ALA A 45 4.80 -13.11 -16.24
C ALA A 45 5.60 -12.61 -17.46
N ALA A 46 5.15 -12.94 -18.67
CA ALA A 46 5.78 -12.61 -19.94
C ALA A 46 5.22 -11.34 -20.63
N ALA A 47 4.31 -10.57 -20.02
CA ALA A 47 3.77 -9.36 -20.69
C ALA A 47 3.41 -8.17 -19.77
N MET A 48 3.94 -8.09 -18.54
CA MET A 48 3.82 -6.89 -17.72
C MET A 48 5.09 -6.06 -17.90
N ALA A 49 5.02 -4.94 -18.63
CA ALA A 49 5.97 -3.87 -18.37
C ALA A 49 5.70 -3.47 -16.91
N ALA A 50 6.70 -3.58 -16.02
CA ALA A 50 6.53 -3.56 -14.57
C ALA A 50 5.69 -2.38 -14.00
N ASN A 51 5.42 -1.34 -14.78
CA ASN A 51 4.63 -0.17 -14.41
C ASN A 51 3.74 0.35 -15.56
N ASP A 52 3.14 -0.49 -16.39
CA ASP A 52 2.13 0.03 -17.32
C ASP A 52 0.90 0.56 -16.56
N ALA A 53 0.20 1.52 -17.18
CA ALA A 53 -0.88 2.26 -16.54
C ALA A 53 -2.02 1.37 -16.01
N GLN A 54 -2.39 0.31 -16.72
CA GLN A 54 -3.50 -0.55 -16.30
C GLN A 54 -3.10 -1.45 -15.14
N THR A 55 -1.87 -1.96 -15.15
CA THR A 55 -1.32 -2.73 -14.03
C THR A 55 -1.32 -1.92 -12.75
N ILE A 56 -0.87 -0.66 -12.83
CA ILE A 56 -0.88 0.25 -11.68
C ILE A 56 -2.30 0.47 -11.15
N LEU A 57 -3.26 0.75 -12.04
CA LEU A 57 -4.65 0.92 -11.65
C LEU A 57 -5.24 -0.32 -10.95
N ASN A 58 -4.97 -1.51 -11.50
CA ASN A 58 -5.48 -2.76 -10.93
C ASN A 58 -4.83 -3.08 -9.58
N VAL A 59 -3.52 -2.82 -9.42
CA VAL A 59 -2.83 -2.96 -8.13
C VAL A 59 -3.38 -1.96 -7.12
N ALA A 60 -3.58 -0.70 -7.51
CA ALA A 60 -4.17 0.34 -6.66
C ALA A 60 -5.57 -0.07 -6.19
N ALA A 61 -6.48 -0.49 -7.09
CA ALA A 61 -7.80 -0.95 -6.68
C ALA A 61 -7.76 -2.18 -5.76
N THR A 62 -6.77 -3.07 -5.92
CA THR A 62 -6.57 -4.21 -5.01
C THR A 62 -6.04 -3.76 -3.64
N ALA A 63 -5.18 -2.75 -3.60
CA ALA A 63 -4.72 -2.11 -2.38
C ALA A 63 -5.89 -1.46 -1.61
N GLU A 64 -6.76 -0.72 -2.31
CA GLU A 64 -7.93 -0.09 -1.67
C GLU A 64 -8.94 -1.12 -1.12
N VAL A 65 -9.09 -2.27 -1.78
CA VAL A 65 -9.84 -3.42 -1.24
C VAL A 65 -9.25 -3.86 0.10
N LEU A 66 -7.94 -4.08 0.16
CA LEU A 66 -7.26 -4.49 1.38
C LEU A 66 -7.40 -3.42 2.47
N ALA A 67 -7.13 -2.16 2.14
CA ALA A 67 -7.14 -1.04 3.07
C ALA A 67 -8.53 -0.81 3.68
N THR A 68 -9.57 -0.81 2.84
CA THR A 68 -10.98 -0.73 3.27
C THR A 68 -11.31 -1.85 4.25
N ILE A 69 -10.92 -3.10 3.94
CA ILE A 69 -11.20 -4.25 4.80
C ILE A 69 -10.47 -4.13 6.13
N VAL A 70 -9.15 -3.88 6.11
CA VAL A 70 -8.32 -3.84 7.31
C VAL A 70 -8.79 -2.72 8.25
N ASN A 71 -9.04 -1.53 7.73
CA ASN A 71 -9.51 -0.41 8.54
C ASN A 71 -10.92 -0.66 9.10
N THR A 72 -11.86 -1.16 8.29
CA THR A 72 -13.23 -1.44 8.73
C THR A 72 -13.28 -2.54 9.80
N GLU A 73 -12.60 -3.66 9.57
CA GLU A 73 -12.60 -4.79 10.49
C GLU A 73 -11.72 -4.54 11.72
N GLY A 74 -10.62 -3.81 11.54
CA GLY A 74 -9.78 -3.35 12.64
C GLY A 74 -10.55 -2.48 13.62
N ALA A 75 -11.31 -1.50 13.13
CA ALA A 75 -12.16 -0.66 13.96
C ALA A 75 -13.23 -1.42 14.78
N LYS A 76 -13.67 -2.59 14.28
CA LYS A 76 -14.65 -3.46 14.96
C LYS A 76 -14.00 -4.39 15.98
N LYS A 77 -12.88 -5.02 15.60
CA LYS A 77 -12.25 -6.12 16.36
C LYS A 77 -11.29 -5.65 17.43
N VAL A 78 -10.69 -4.47 17.25
CA VAL A 78 -9.67 -3.94 18.14
C VAL A 78 -10.27 -2.96 19.13
N SER A 79 -9.88 -3.09 20.40
CA SER A 79 -10.11 -2.05 21.41
C SER A 79 -9.06 -0.97 21.31
N PHE A 80 -9.50 0.28 21.17
CA PHE A 80 -8.63 1.45 21.04
C PHE A 80 -8.54 2.16 22.38
N SER A 81 -7.33 2.61 22.72
CA SER A 81 -7.08 3.45 23.90
C SER A 81 -7.66 4.86 23.76
N SER A 82 -7.93 5.31 22.52
CA SER A 82 -8.46 6.63 22.20
C SER A 82 -9.64 6.56 21.24
N SER A 83 -10.72 7.28 21.56
CA SER A 83 -11.86 7.46 20.65
C SER A 83 -11.48 8.22 19.38
N VAL A 84 -10.49 9.11 19.46
CA VAL A 84 -9.94 9.84 18.30
C VAL A 84 -9.20 8.89 17.38
N THR A 85 -8.36 8.00 17.92
CA THR A 85 -7.66 7.00 17.10
C THR A 85 -8.64 6.07 16.40
N LYS A 86 -9.65 5.55 17.14
CA LYS A 86 -10.72 4.75 16.52
C LYS A 86 -11.45 5.53 15.43
N ARG A 87 -11.71 6.82 15.66
CA ARG A 87 -12.34 7.69 14.66
C ARG A 87 -11.49 7.80 13.41
N ASN A 88 -10.20 8.09 13.54
CA ASN A 88 -9.28 8.21 12.40
C ASN A 88 -9.22 6.91 11.57
N VAL A 89 -9.21 5.73 12.21
CA VAL A 89 -9.22 4.44 11.49
C VAL A 89 -10.54 4.22 10.74
N LEU A 90 -11.69 4.59 11.33
CA LEU A 90 -12.98 4.51 10.66
C LEU A 90 -13.09 5.49 9.48
N ASP A 91 -12.57 6.71 9.65
CA ASP A 91 -12.60 7.73 8.60
C ASP A 91 -11.65 7.33 7.45
N ALA A 92 -10.48 6.75 7.75
CA ALA A 92 -9.61 6.12 6.76
C ALA A 92 -10.34 5.00 6.00
N ALA A 93 -11.01 4.08 6.71
CA ALA A 93 -11.78 3.01 6.07
C ALA A 93 -12.78 3.51 5.02
N TYR A 94 -13.42 4.64 5.31
CA TYR A 94 -14.35 5.28 4.39
C TYR A 94 -13.64 5.93 3.21
N GLN A 95 -12.53 6.64 3.44
CA GLN A 95 -11.71 7.20 2.36
C GLN A 95 -11.18 6.13 1.40
N GLU A 96 -10.72 4.97 1.90
CA GLU A 96 -10.24 3.89 1.01
C GLU A 96 -11.37 3.32 0.15
N LEU A 97 -12.60 3.30 0.66
CA LEU A 97 -13.76 2.90 -0.15
C LEU A 97 -14.05 3.93 -1.26
N ASP A 98 -13.90 5.22 -0.98
CA ASP A 98 -14.03 6.28 -1.97
C ASP A 98 -12.90 6.22 -3.01
N HIS A 99 -11.65 5.99 -2.59
CA HIS A 99 -10.52 5.74 -3.50
C HIS A 99 -10.81 4.55 -4.42
N TYR A 100 -11.27 3.42 -3.87
CA TYR A 100 -11.68 2.26 -4.65
C TYR A 100 -12.74 2.64 -5.70
N ASN A 101 -13.78 3.36 -5.29
CA ASN A 101 -14.87 3.76 -6.19
C ASN A 101 -14.38 4.69 -7.31
N VAL A 102 -13.50 5.65 -7.01
CA VAL A 102 -12.89 6.52 -8.02
C VAL A 102 -12.07 5.69 -9.01
N LEU A 103 -11.20 4.83 -8.50
CA LEU A 103 -10.34 3.97 -9.33
C LEU A 103 -11.18 3.09 -10.27
N THR A 104 -12.23 2.43 -9.77
CA THR A 104 -13.02 1.50 -10.61
C THR A 104 -14.02 2.20 -11.50
N ASN A 105 -14.71 3.23 -11.00
CA ASN A 105 -15.83 3.84 -11.73
C ASN A 105 -15.37 4.94 -12.69
N ALA A 106 -14.30 5.66 -12.36
CA ALA A 106 -13.80 6.78 -13.18
C ALA A 106 -12.54 6.42 -13.97
N LEU A 107 -11.66 5.57 -13.42
CA LEU A 107 -10.33 5.31 -14.01
C LEU A 107 -10.21 3.93 -14.67
N GLY A 108 -11.27 3.11 -14.64
CA GLY A 108 -11.30 1.81 -15.29
C GLY A 108 -10.41 0.75 -14.62
N ALA A 109 -10.07 0.94 -13.35
CA ALA A 109 -9.35 -0.06 -12.58
C ALA A 109 -10.23 -1.29 -12.34
N THR A 110 -9.61 -2.47 -12.30
CA THR A 110 -10.26 -3.71 -11.84
C THR A 110 -9.38 -4.34 -10.78
N ALA A 111 -9.88 -4.43 -9.54
CA ALA A 111 -9.19 -5.14 -8.48
C ALA A 111 -8.96 -6.60 -8.89
N VAL A 112 -7.74 -7.09 -8.68
CA VAL A 112 -7.33 -8.46 -9.02
C VAL A 112 -8.08 -9.48 -8.17
N THR A 113 -8.44 -9.11 -6.95
CA THR A 113 -9.29 -9.90 -6.06
C THR A 113 -10.13 -8.98 -5.17
N LYS A 114 -11.25 -9.52 -4.67
CA LYS A 114 -12.10 -8.90 -3.65
C LYS A 114 -12.16 -9.72 -2.36
N GLU A 115 -11.31 -10.73 -2.25
CA GLU A 115 -11.23 -11.62 -1.11
C GLU A 115 -9.81 -11.60 -0.57
N ILE A 116 -9.66 -11.20 0.70
CA ILE A 116 -8.37 -10.98 1.34
C ILE A 116 -8.25 -11.89 2.56
N TRP A 117 -7.17 -12.65 2.61
CA TRP A 117 -6.75 -13.35 3.84
C TRP A 117 -6.00 -12.37 4.74
N ILE A 118 -6.47 -12.20 5.97
CA ILE A 118 -5.85 -11.30 6.95
C ILE A 118 -5.32 -12.12 8.13
N PRO A 119 -4.04 -11.95 8.52
CA PRO A 119 -3.48 -12.58 9.71
C PRO A 119 -4.23 -12.24 11.00
N ASP A 120 -4.51 -13.23 11.84
CA ASP A 120 -5.19 -13.01 13.15
C ASP A 120 -4.37 -12.06 14.05
N ALA A 121 -3.05 -12.16 13.97
CA ALA A 121 -2.12 -11.32 14.72
C ALA A 121 -2.30 -9.82 14.45
N LEU A 122 -2.80 -9.44 13.27
CA LEU A 122 -3.07 -8.05 12.92
C LEU A 122 -4.11 -7.43 13.84
N PHE A 123 -5.17 -8.17 14.17
CA PHE A 123 -6.28 -7.70 15.02
C PHE A 123 -6.10 -8.00 16.50
N ALA A 124 -4.93 -8.52 16.91
CA ALA A 124 -4.72 -8.93 18.30
C ALA A 124 -4.75 -7.76 19.30
N ASN A 125 -4.32 -6.56 18.89
CA ASN A 125 -4.37 -5.34 19.69
C ASN A 125 -4.16 -4.08 18.84
N GLU A 126 -4.39 -2.90 19.43
CA GLU A 126 -4.25 -1.58 18.81
C GLU A 126 -2.86 -1.36 18.21
N ARG A 127 -1.79 -1.71 18.93
CA ARG A 127 -0.41 -1.52 18.45
C ARG A 127 -0.15 -2.31 17.18
N ASN A 128 -0.63 -3.55 17.10
CA ASN A 128 -0.46 -4.42 15.93
C ASN A 128 -1.19 -3.84 14.71
N LEU A 129 -2.46 -3.45 14.88
CA LEU A 129 -3.25 -2.83 13.81
C LEU A 129 -2.57 -1.55 13.32
N LEU A 130 -2.28 -0.60 14.21
CA LEU A 130 -1.69 0.69 13.83
C LEU A 130 -0.29 0.51 13.21
N SER A 131 0.51 -0.46 13.66
CA SER A 131 1.81 -0.75 13.04
C SER A 131 1.66 -1.33 11.63
N ALA A 132 0.62 -2.15 11.41
CA ALA A 132 0.29 -2.67 10.08
C ALA A 132 -0.20 -1.55 9.15
N LEU A 133 -1.03 -0.62 9.63
CA LEU A 133 -1.45 0.56 8.87
C LEU A 133 -0.24 1.42 8.47
N VAL A 134 0.65 1.76 9.41
CA VAL A 134 1.87 2.52 9.09
C VAL A 134 2.73 1.85 8.01
N PHE A 135 2.84 0.52 8.04
CA PHE A 135 3.56 -0.23 7.03
C PHE A 135 2.82 -0.23 5.68
N GLY A 136 1.52 -0.54 5.69
CA GLY A 136 0.65 -0.59 4.52
C GLY A 136 0.59 0.74 3.78
N ASP A 137 0.26 1.82 4.50
CA ASP A 137 0.20 3.17 3.94
C ASP A 137 1.58 3.60 3.41
N GLY A 138 2.67 3.16 4.04
CA GLY A 138 4.02 3.37 3.51
C GLY A 138 4.24 2.68 2.15
N VAL A 139 3.74 1.46 1.99
CA VAL A 139 3.75 0.76 0.69
C VAL A 139 2.87 1.50 -0.32
N PHE A 140 1.70 1.98 0.09
CA PHE A 140 0.76 2.69 -0.79
C PHE A 140 1.28 4.05 -1.24
N VAL A 141 1.88 4.85 -0.36
CA VAL A 141 2.55 6.10 -0.74
C VAL A 141 3.56 5.86 -1.86
N ASN A 142 4.41 4.83 -1.74
CA ASN A 142 5.39 4.53 -2.78
C ASN A 142 4.73 3.99 -4.07
N ALA A 143 3.68 3.16 -3.95
CA ALA A 143 2.90 2.69 -5.09
C ALA A 143 2.24 3.84 -5.87
N TYR A 144 1.65 4.82 -5.18
CA TYR A 144 1.08 5.99 -5.82
C TYR A 144 2.14 6.91 -6.41
N GLN A 145 3.33 7.02 -5.82
CA GLN A 145 4.46 7.74 -6.43
C GLN A 145 4.89 7.11 -7.77
N ILE A 146 4.90 5.77 -7.87
CA ILE A 146 5.09 5.07 -9.15
C ILE A 146 3.96 5.44 -10.12
N GLY A 147 2.71 5.45 -9.66
CA GLY A 147 1.54 5.86 -10.45
C GLY A 147 1.66 7.27 -11.02
N VAL A 148 1.99 8.25 -10.19
CA VAL A 148 2.23 9.65 -10.62
C VAL A 148 3.25 9.69 -11.76
N THR A 149 4.37 8.98 -11.60
CA THR A 149 5.46 8.94 -12.59
C THR A 149 5.00 8.27 -13.89
N ALA A 150 4.38 7.10 -13.80
CA ALA A 150 3.96 6.32 -14.96
C ALA A 150 2.86 7.03 -15.75
N PHE A 151 1.86 7.59 -15.08
CA PHE A 151 0.79 8.35 -15.73
C PHE A 151 1.31 9.65 -16.33
N GLY A 152 2.20 10.35 -15.65
CA GLY A 152 2.84 11.56 -16.17
C GLY A 152 3.64 11.29 -17.45
N ASN A 153 4.50 10.27 -17.43
CA ASN A 153 5.28 9.86 -18.61
C ASN A 153 4.41 9.40 -19.78
N ALA A 154 3.22 8.86 -19.50
CA ALA A 154 2.24 8.46 -20.51
C ALA A 154 1.36 9.61 -21.03
N GLY A 155 1.60 10.86 -20.61
CA GLY A 155 0.78 12.01 -20.98
C GLY A 155 -0.61 12.04 -20.33
N LYS A 156 -0.85 11.18 -19.32
CA LYS A 156 -2.12 11.09 -18.58
C LYS A 156 -2.10 11.98 -17.34
N GLY A 157 -1.91 13.30 -17.53
CA GLY A 157 -1.74 14.26 -16.44
C GLY A 157 -2.87 14.25 -15.40
N GLN A 158 -4.12 14.02 -15.81
CA GLN A 158 -5.25 13.89 -14.88
C GLN A 158 -5.14 12.66 -13.97
N PHE A 159 -4.65 11.52 -14.50
CA PHE A 159 -4.47 10.31 -13.70
C PHE A 159 -3.29 10.47 -12.74
N ALA A 160 -2.23 11.16 -13.17
CA ALA A 160 -1.12 11.52 -12.31
C ALA A 160 -1.58 12.44 -11.16
N ARG A 161 -2.49 13.38 -11.44
CA ARG A 161 -3.09 14.24 -10.41
C ARG A 161 -3.88 13.43 -9.40
N TYR A 162 -4.77 12.53 -9.82
CA TYR A 162 -5.54 11.70 -8.89
C TYR A 162 -4.63 10.78 -8.05
N ALA A 163 -3.61 10.19 -8.67
CA ALA A 163 -2.63 9.40 -7.93
C ALA A 163 -1.89 10.25 -6.87
N ALA A 164 -1.56 11.51 -7.18
CA ALA A 164 -0.93 12.42 -6.22
C ALA A 164 -1.88 12.85 -5.09
N GLU A 165 -3.15 13.09 -5.41
CA GLU A 165 -4.17 13.42 -4.40
C GLU A 165 -4.36 12.26 -3.42
N ILE A 166 -4.49 11.02 -3.91
CA ILE A 166 -4.58 9.82 -3.06
C ILE A 166 -3.29 9.63 -2.24
N MET A 167 -2.11 9.76 -2.85
CA MET A 167 -0.82 9.69 -2.14
C MET A 167 -0.74 10.67 -0.94
N GLY A 168 -1.34 11.86 -1.08
CA GLY A 168 -1.46 12.83 0.01
C GLY A 168 -2.32 12.31 1.17
N VAL A 169 -3.44 11.69 0.86
CA VAL A 169 -4.35 11.08 1.86
C VAL A 169 -3.67 9.90 2.57
N GLU A 170 -3.00 9.00 1.84
CA GLU A 170 -2.20 7.90 2.43
C GLU A 170 -1.15 8.41 3.43
N SER A 171 -0.53 9.54 3.11
CA SER A 171 0.45 10.18 3.99
C SER A 171 -0.19 10.68 5.29
N VAL A 172 -1.44 11.16 5.24
CA VAL A 172 -2.22 11.57 6.42
C VAL A 172 -2.62 10.35 7.25
N HIS A 173 -3.13 9.29 6.63
CA HIS A 173 -3.47 8.02 7.33
C HIS A 173 -2.25 7.50 8.11
N ARG A 174 -1.09 7.43 7.45
CA ARG A 174 0.16 7.02 8.06
C ARG A 174 0.58 7.92 9.23
N ALA A 175 0.49 9.24 9.06
CA ALA A 175 0.88 10.19 10.09
C ALA A 175 -0.02 10.08 11.34
N LEU A 176 -1.32 9.90 11.16
CA LEU A 176 -2.28 9.73 12.26
C LEU A 176 -2.09 8.38 12.98
N ALA A 177 -1.74 7.32 12.24
CA ALA A 177 -1.37 6.03 12.83
C ALA A 177 -0.06 6.12 13.63
N LEU A 178 0.96 6.80 13.10
CA LEU A 178 2.21 7.10 13.82
C LEU A 178 1.96 7.91 15.10
N GLN A 179 1.16 8.97 15.01
CA GLN A 179 0.79 9.79 16.16
C GLN A 179 0.10 8.96 17.24
N SER A 180 -0.83 8.08 16.84
CA SER A 180 -1.54 7.18 17.76
C SER A 180 -0.60 6.14 18.41
N LEU A 181 0.51 5.81 17.76
CA LEU A 181 1.59 5.00 18.33
C LEU A 181 2.58 5.79 19.19
N GLY A 182 2.38 7.10 19.39
CA GLY A 182 3.31 7.97 20.10
C GLY A 182 4.62 8.21 19.34
N LYS A 183 4.60 8.10 18.00
CA LYS A 183 5.75 8.29 17.12
C LYS A 183 5.63 9.61 16.34
N PRO A 184 6.75 10.24 15.94
CA PRO A 184 6.70 11.37 15.02
C PRO A 184 6.13 10.96 13.66
N GLY A 185 5.54 11.90 12.93
CA GLY A 185 4.94 11.67 11.60
C GLY A 185 5.94 11.35 10.48
N ASN A 186 7.24 11.27 10.79
CA ASN A 186 8.35 11.06 9.85
C ASN A 186 8.42 12.13 8.76
N ASP A 187 8.47 13.40 9.18
CA ASP A 187 8.66 14.56 8.33
C ASP A 187 10.06 14.52 7.68
N GLN A 188 10.12 14.05 6.44
CA GLN A 188 11.36 13.85 5.69
C GLN A 188 11.22 14.50 4.31
N ALA A 189 12.35 15.02 3.80
CA ALA A 189 12.39 15.64 2.47
C ALA A 189 11.99 14.68 1.33
N PHE A 190 12.20 13.38 1.51
CA PHE A 190 11.76 12.33 0.60
C PHE A 190 11.18 11.15 1.38
N ALA A 191 10.05 10.62 0.92
CA ALA A 191 9.38 9.49 1.57
C ALA A 191 10.26 8.22 1.64
N SER A 192 11.22 8.07 0.72
CA SER A 192 12.10 6.89 0.58
C SER A 192 12.95 6.54 1.81
N GLY A 193 13.09 7.45 2.79
CA GLY A 193 13.82 7.19 4.03
C GLY A 193 12.97 6.54 5.14
N SER A 194 11.65 6.51 5.01
CA SER A 194 10.74 6.01 6.06
C SER A 194 9.60 5.12 5.55
N THR A 195 9.52 4.89 4.23
CA THR A 195 8.60 3.94 3.60
C THR A 195 9.38 2.86 2.84
N PRO A 196 8.79 1.67 2.62
CA PRO A 196 9.37 0.68 1.71
C PRO A 196 9.56 1.29 0.32
N TYR A 197 10.81 1.42 -0.12
CA TYR A 197 11.12 1.92 -1.46
C TYR A 197 11.15 0.77 -2.46
N PHE A 198 10.43 0.93 -3.55
CA PHE A 198 10.45 0.05 -4.71
C PHE A 198 10.11 0.83 -5.97
N THR A 199 10.55 0.32 -7.12
CA THR A 199 10.26 0.94 -8.42
C THR A 199 9.39 0.07 -9.31
N ASP A 200 9.03 -1.13 -8.86
CA ASP A 200 8.17 -2.09 -9.57
C ASP A 200 6.87 -2.24 -8.78
N ILE A 201 5.73 -1.88 -9.38
CA ILE A 201 4.44 -1.88 -8.68
C ILE A 201 4.05 -3.26 -8.14
N THR A 202 4.51 -4.35 -8.78
CA THR A 202 4.23 -5.72 -8.33
C THR A 202 4.92 -6.03 -7.00
N LYS A 203 5.97 -5.27 -6.63
CA LYS A 203 6.65 -5.41 -5.35
C LYS A 203 5.77 -5.02 -4.17
N ALA A 204 4.79 -4.14 -4.36
CA ALA A 204 3.81 -3.80 -3.33
C ALA A 204 3.06 -5.05 -2.85
N VAL A 205 2.59 -5.87 -3.80
CA VAL A 205 1.90 -7.14 -3.51
C VAL A 205 2.81 -8.09 -2.73
N SER A 206 4.04 -8.30 -3.20
CA SER A 206 4.99 -9.19 -2.52
C SER A 206 5.34 -8.74 -1.09
N LEU A 207 5.41 -7.42 -0.84
CA LEU A 207 5.66 -6.88 0.51
C LEU A 207 4.49 -7.19 1.45
N LEU A 208 3.25 -7.03 0.97
CA LEU A 208 2.04 -7.32 1.74
C LEU A 208 1.87 -8.83 1.97
N GLU A 209 2.14 -9.67 0.97
CA GLU A 209 2.17 -11.13 1.16
C GLU A 209 3.25 -11.55 2.16
N GLY A 210 4.40 -10.88 2.14
CA GLY A 210 5.47 -11.05 3.13
C GLY A 210 5.03 -10.72 4.56
N ALA A 211 4.09 -9.78 4.72
CA ALA A 211 3.46 -9.45 6.00
C ALA A 211 2.34 -10.43 6.41
N GLY A 212 2.05 -11.44 5.59
CA GLY A 212 1.11 -12.52 5.89
C GLY A 212 -0.27 -12.39 5.24
N PHE A 213 -0.52 -11.30 4.51
CA PHE A 213 -1.75 -11.16 3.72
C PHE A 213 -1.80 -12.19 2.58
N GLY A 214 -3.00 -12.53 2.16
CA GLY A 214 -3.21 -13.33 0.94
C GLY A 214 -4.26 -12.69 0.05
N PHE A 215 -4.00 -12.65 -1.25
CA PHE A 215 -4.86 -12.01 -2.25
C PHE A 215 -5.62 -13.09 -3.03
N GLY A 216 -6.88 -13.35 -2.65
CA GLY A 216 -7.69 -14.45 -3.20
C GLY A 216 -7.20 -15.85 -2.83
N THR A 217 -6.17 -15.93 -1.98
CA THR A 217 -5.54 -17.17 -1.53
C THR A 217 -5.21 -17.07 -0.06
N LYS A 218 -5.00 -18.22 0.58
CA LYS A 218 -4.66 -18.29 2.00
C LYS A 218 -3.24 -17.76 2.23
N GLY A 219 -3.09 -16.85 3.20
CA GLY A 219 -1.79 -16.35 3.63
C GLY A 219 -0.98 -17.38 4.42
N LYS A 220 0.28 -17.02 4.72
CA LYS A 220 1.25 -17.95 5.36
C LYS A 220 1.05 -18.16 6.86
N THR A 221 0.25 -17.31 7.51
CA THR A 221 0.00 -17.32 8.95
C THR A 221 -1.47 -17.59 9.25
N PRO A 222 -1.82 -18.04 10.48
CA PRO A 222 -3.21 -18.10 10.94
C PRO A 222 -3.94 -16.78 10.69
N GLY A 223 -5.21 -16.87 10.29
CA GLY A 223 -5.98 -15.77 9.77
C GLY A 223 -7.34 -16.22 9.26
N GLY A 224 -8.04 -15.32 8.58
CA GLY A 224 -9.32 -15.60 7.95
C GLY A 224 -9.53 -14.79 6.68
N PHE A 225 -10.45 -15.27 5.83
CA PHE A 225 -10.88 -14.54 4.65
C PHE A 225 -11.92 -13.48 4.98
N TYR A 226 -11.77 -12.34 4.32
CA TYR A 226 -12.69 -11.22 4.38
C TYR A 226 -13.07 -10.83 2.95
N ALA A 227 -14.37 -10.82 2.68
CA ALA A 227 -14.91 -10.45 1.37
C ALA A 227 -15.25 -8.96 1.34
N PHE A 228 -14.65 -8.23 0.41
CA PHE A 228 -14.84 -6.79 0.23
C PHE A 228 -16.31 -6.39 0.12
N ASP A 229 -17.08 -7.12 -0.70
CA ASP A 229 -18.49 -6.81 -0.92
C ASP A 229 -19.37 -7.00 0.33
N GLN A 230 -18.92 -7.78 1.31
CA GLN A 230 -19.58 -7.86 2.61
C GLN A 230 -19.10 -6.75 3.54
N VAL A 231 -17.78 -6.53 3.61
CA VAL A 231 -17.19 -5.54 4.51
C VAL A 231 -17.65 -4.12 4.18
N LYS A 232 -17.69 -3.75 2.88
CA LYS A 232 -18.08 -2.41 2.43
C LYS A 232 -19.49 -1.99 2.85
N LYS A 233 -20.41 -2.96 3.09
CA LYS A 233 -21.76 -2.68 3.60
C LYS A 233 -21.76 -2.10 5.02
N HIS A 234 -20.65 -2.28 5.73
CA HIS A 234 -20.45 -1.82 7.10
C HIS A 234 -19.43 -0.70 7.20
N THR A 235 -18.85 -0.26 6.08
CA THR A 235 -17.98 0.90 5.98
C THR A 235 -18.88 2.13 5.82
N GLN A 236 -19.15 2.82 6.94
CA GLN A 236 -20.15 3.89 6.97
C GLN A 236 -19.52 5.27 6.78
N HIS A 237 -20.18 6.08 5.95
CA HIS A 237 -19.90 7.51 5.85
C HIS A 237 -20.26 8.20 7.16
N ARG A 238 -19.33 8.99 7.71
CA ARG A 238 -19.65 9.94 8.77
C ARG A 238 -19.69 11.34 8.19
N SER A 239 -20.88 11.94 8.26
CA SER A 239 -21.29 13.20 7.64
C SER A 239 -20.49 14.44 8.02
N GLU A 240 -19.48 14.32 8.90
CA GLU A 240 -18.73 15.45 9.43
C GLU A 240 -17.41 15.72 8.68
N VAL A 241 -16.93 14.80 7.83
CA VAL A 241 -15.56 14.86 7.30
C VAL A 241 -15.48 15.15 5.78
N HIS A 242 -16.51 14.83 4.97
CA HIS A 242 -16.40 15.00 3.50
C HIS A 242 -17.68 15.50 2.81
N GLN A 243 -17.57 16.65 2.14
CA GLN A 243 -18.38 17.03 0.98
C GLN A 243 -17.59 16.63 -0.26
N LEU A 244 -17.96 15.54 -0.92
CA LEU A 244 -17.40 15.20 -2.24
C LEU A 244 -18.26 15.82 -3.34
N SER A 245 -17.70 16.81 -4.02
CA SER A 245 -18.03 17.07 -5.42
C SER A 245 -16.70 17.11 -6.18
N PRO A 246 -16.42 16.13 -7.07
CA PRO A 246 -15.36 16.28 -8.05
C PRO A 246 -15.68 17.53 -8.90
N HIS A 247 -14.71 18.44 -9.02
CA HIS A 247 -14.76 19.53 -10.00
C HIS A 247 -14.26 19.04 -11.36
#